data_AF-A0AA40SWF8-F1
#
_entry.id   AF-A0AA40SWF8-F1
#
_cell.length_a   1.000
_cell.length_b   1.000
_cell.length_c   1.000
_cell.angle_alpha   90.00
_cell.angle_beta   90.00
_cell.angle_gamma   90.00
#
_symmetry.space_group_name_H-M   'P 1'
#
loop_
_entity.id
_entity.type
_entity.pdbx_description
1 polymer ?
#
loop_
_entity_poly.entity_id
_entity_poly.type
_entity_poly.pdbx_seq_one_letter_code
_entity_poly.pdbx_strand_id
1 'polypeptide(L)'
;MPEVANYHQELFNRISPIVEKLIEGNSLYQLKLNQREMIEMLVELFGQFSAEEMRAITEHELTRRIDKILVLEAVSGTLNDLTPEQIKMYDEAVKRK
;
A
#
# COMPACT_ATOMS: atom_id res chain seq x y z
N MET A 1 21.15 -11.25 15.53
CA MET A 1 21.16 -11.88 14.19
C MET A 1 21.27 -10.78 13.14
N PRO A 2 22.49 -10.50 12.62
CA PRO A 2 22.75 -9.37 11.72
C PRO A 2 22.12 -9.52 10.31
N GLU A 3 21.84 -10.74 9.86
CA GLU A 3 21.26 -11.00 8.53
C GLU A 3 19.79 -10.55 8.40
N VAL A 4 18.98 -10.71 9.45
CA VAL A 4 17.56 -10.28 9.47
C VAL A 4 17.45 -8.75 9.42
N ALA A 5 18.29 -8.05 10.18
CA ALA A 5 18.34 -6.59 10.18
C ALA A 5 18.77 -6.02 8.82
N ASN A 6 19.67 -6.73 8.13
CA ASN A 6 20.15 -6.34 6.80
C ASN A 6 19.04 -6.46 5.74
N TYR A 7 18.26 -7.54 5.77
CA TYR A 7 17.17 -7.75 4.81
C TYR A 7 16.02 -6.75 4.99
N HIS A 8 15.62 -6.47 6.23
CA HIS A 8 14.57 -5.48 6.50
C HIS A 8 14.97 -4.09 6.00
N GLN A 9 16.24 -3.70 6.17
CA GLN A 9 16.75 -2.44 5.63
C GLN A 9 16.78 -2.42 4.10
N GLU A 10 17.13 -3.53 3.45
CA GLU A 10 17.06 -3.68 1.99
C GLU A 10 15.63 -3.45 1.47
N LEU A 11 14.64 -4.05 2.13
CA LEU A 11 13.22 -3.87 1.81
C LEU A 11 12.79 -2.41 1.98
N PHE A 12 13.12 -1.80 3.12
CA PHE A 12 12.80 -0.39 3.39
C PHE A 12 13.35 0.53 2.29
N ASN A 13 14.64 0.36 1.95
CA ASN A 13 15.31 1.17 0.93
C ASN A 13 14.66 1.02 -0.45
N ARG A 14 14.07 -0.14 -0.74
CA ARG A 14 13.45 -0.44 -2.02
C ARG A 14 11.99 0.00 -2.10
N ILE A 15 11.26 -0.03 -0.98
CA ILE A 15 9.83 0.28 -0.89
C ILE A 15 9.60 1.79 -0.68
N SER A 16 10.36 2.43 0.21
CA SER A 16 10.20 3.87 0.56
C SER A 16 10.09 4.79 -0.67
N PRO A 17 11.04 4.78 -1.63
CA PRO A 17 10.98 5.71 -2.76
C PRO A 17 9.79 5.45 -3.70
N ILE A 18 9.29 4.22 -3.76
CA ILE A 18 8.12 3.87 -4.56
C ILE A 18 6.87 4.47 -3.90
N VAL A 19 6.72 4.28 -2.58
CA VAL A 19 5.57 4.80 -1.83
C VAL A 19 5.55 6.32 -1.85
N GLU A 20 6.69 6.97 -1.59
CA GLU A 20 6.88 8.42 -1.69
C GLU A 20 6.37 8.96 -3.03
N LYS A 21 6.89 8.41 -4.14
CA LYS A 21 6.52 8.86 -5.49
C LYS A 21 5.04 8.65 -5.81
N LEU A 22 4.46 7.52 -5.40
CA LEU A 22 3.05 7.22 -5.64
C LEU A 22 2.14 8.17 -4.85
N ILE A 23 2.46 8.45 -3.58
CA ILE A 23 1.69 9.36 -2.74
C ILE A 23 1.84 10.81 -3.23
N GLU A 24 3.05 11.27 -3.52
CA GLU A 24 3.28 12.61 -4.09
C GLU A 24 2.53 12.83 -5.42
N GLY A 25 2.36 11.77 -6.21
CA GLY A 25 1.67 11.82 -7.50
C GLY A 25 0.13 11.73 -7.45
N ASN A 26 -0.48 11.49 -6.28
CA ASN A 26 -1.91 11.19 -6.19
C ASN A 26 -2.60 11.91 -5.02
N SER A 27 -3.49 12.86 -5.33
CA SER A 27 -4.20 13.67 -4.33
C SER A 27 -5.10 12.84 -3.41
N LEU A 28 -5.67 11.72 -3.87
CA LEU A 28 -6.44 10.82 -3.01
C LEU A 28 -5.53 10.19 -1.95
N TYR A 29 -4.34 9.76 -2.35
CA TYR A 29 -3.38 9.17 -1.41
C TYR A 29 -2.88 10.19 -0.40
N GLN A 30 -2.56 11.41 -0.84
CA GLN A 30 -2.15 12.50 0.07
C GLN A 30 -3.22 12.82 1.12
N LEU A 31 -4.49 12.70 0.76
CA LEU A 31 -5.61 12.96 1.67
C LEU A 31 -5.89 11.80 2.62
N LYS A 32 -5.72 10.55 2.17
CA LYS A 32 -6.22 9.36 2.87
C LYS A 32 -5.14 8.53 3.54
N LEU A 33 -3.89 8.62 3.11
CA LEU A 33 -2.84 7.71 3.54
C LEU A 33 -1.78 8.45 4.36
N ASN A 34 -1.33 7.81 5.44
CA ASN A 34 -0.12 8.20 6.13
C ASN A 34 1.07 7.48 5.48
N GLN A 35 1.94 8.24 4.80
CA GLN A 35 3.09 7.69 4.08
C GLN A 35 3.97 6.77 4.93
N ARG A 36 4.24 7.16 6.18
CA ARG A 36 5.11 6.37 7.07
C ARG A 36 4.46 5.04 7.43
N GLU A 37 3.18 5.07 7.80
CA GLU A 37 2.43 3.86 8.12
C GLU A 37 2.34 2.92 6.90
N MET A 38 2.16 3.48 5.69
CA MET A 38 2.16 2.68 4.47
C MET A 38 3.52 2.02 4.20
N ILE A 39 4.62 2.72 4.40
CA ILE A 39 5.97 2.15 4.25
C ILE A 39 6.19 1.02 5.25
N GLU A 40 5.89 1.26 6.54
CA GLU A 40 6.05 0.25 7.60
C GLU A 40 5.21 -1.00 7.31
N MET A 41 3.92 -0.84 6.99
CA MET A 41 3.01 -1.94 6.66
C MET A 41 3.45 -2.73 5.41
N LEU A 42 3.91 -2.04 4.36
CA LEU A 42 4.40 -2.71 3.15
C LEU A 42 5.72 -3.44 3.39
N VAL A 43 6.63 -2.88 4.18
CA VAL A 43 7.89 -3.55 4.55
C VAL A 43 7.60 -4.83 5.35
N GLU A 44 6.66 -4.78 6.29
CA GLU A 44 6.22 -5.97 7.04
C GLU A 44 5.57 -7.02 6.14
N LEU A 45 4.68 -6.58 5.23
CA LEU A 45 3.99 -7.46 4.28
C LEU A 45 4.96 -8.16 3.32
N PHE A 46 5.86 -7.39 2.69
CA PHE A 46 6.86 -7.95 1.78
C PHE A 46 8.00 -8.68 2.51
N GLY A 47 8.20 -8.40 3.79
CA GLY A 47 9.11 -9.13 4.67
C GLY A 47 8.74 -10.59 4.90
N GLN A 48 7.51 -11.00 4.57
CA GLN A 48 7.08 -12.40 4.62
C GLN A 48 7.69 -13.26 3.50
N PHE A 49 8.17 -12.64 2.42
CA PHE A 49 8.87 -13.32 1.33
C PHE A 49 10.36 -13.46 1.64
N SER A 50 11.00 -14.50 1.10
CA SER A 50 12.45 -14.64 1.14
C SER A 50 13.14 -13.53 0.33
N ALA A 51 14.40 -13.25 0.67
CA ALA A 51 15.20 -12.26 -0.04
C ALA A 51 15.35 -12.58 -1.54
N GLU A 52 15.43 -13.86 -1.90
CA GLU A 52 15.48 -14.30 -3.29
C GLU A 52 14.17 -13.99 -4.04
N GLU A 53 13.03 -14.35 -3.45
CA GLU A 53 11.71 -14.04 -4.03
C GLU A 53 11.53 -12.53 -4.21
N MET A 54 11.89 -11.72 -3.22
CA MET A 54 11.78 -10.28 -3.33
C MET A 54 12.69 -9.71 -4.42
N ARG A 55 13.94 -10.17 -4.52
CA ARG A 55 14.86 -9.74 -5.58
C ARG A 55 14.41 -10.14 -6.98
N ALA A 56 13.66 -11.24 -7.11
CA ALA A 56 13.08 -11.67 -8.39
C ALA A 56 11.93 -10.76 -8.88
N ILE A 57 11.25 -10.04 -7.99
CA ILE A 57 10.22 -9.06 -8.38
C ILE A 57 10.91 -7.87 -9.04
N THR A 58 10.51 -7.48 -10.25
CA THR A 58 11.07 -6.29 -10.91
C THR A 58 10.56 -5.01 -10.26
N GLU A 59 11.27 -3.89 -10.42
CA GLU A 59 10.82 -2.58 -9.89
C GLU A 59 9.43 -2.19 -10.42
N HIS A 60 9.17 -2.45 -11.70
CA HIS A 60 7.86 -2.17 -12.32
C HIS A 60 6.73 -2.99 -11.68
N GLU A 61 6.94 -4.29 -11.48
CA GLU A 61 5.94 -5.17 -10.86
C GLU A 61 5.76 -4.83 -9.38
N LEU A 62 6.84 -4.52 -8.65
CA LEU A 62 6.78 -4.08 -7.27
C LEU A 62 5.97 -2.78 -7.14
N THR A 63 6.26 -1.79 -8.00
CA THR A 63 5.51 -0.52 -8.07
C THR A 63 4.03 -0.76 -8.31
N ARG A 64 3.69 -1.62 -9.27
CA ARG A 64 2.31 -1.95 -9.58
C ARG A 64 1.59 -2.65 -8.42
N ARG A 65 2.28 -3.52 -7.67
CA ARG A 65 1.71 -4.19 -6.49
C ARG A 65 1.47 -3.21 -5.34
N ILE A 66 2.45 -2.36 -5.06
CA ILE A 66 2.35 -1.32 -4.04
C ILE A 66 1.17 -0.39 -4.37
N ASP A 67 1.07 0.10 -5.61
CA ASP A 67 -0.02 0.99 -6.02
C ASP A 67 -1.40 0.37 -5.78
N LYS A 68 -1.59 -0.91 -6.12
CA LYS A 68 -2.86 -1.62 -5.85
C LYS A 68 -3.21 -1.69 -4.37
N ILE A 69 -2.22 -1.88 -3.50
CA ILE A 69 -2.42 -1.91 -2.06
C ILE A 69 -2.78 -0.51 -1.56
N LEU A 70 -2.07 0.53 -2.02
CA LEU A 70 -2.39 1.92 -1.67
C LEU A 70 -3.80 2.34 -2.12
N VAL A 71 -4.25 1.93 -3.32
CA VAL A 71 -5.64 2.13 -3.77
C VAL A 71 -6.62 1.49 -2.77
N LEU A 72 -6.38 0.24 -2.38
CA LEU A 72 -7.28 -0.48 -1.49
C LEU A 72 -7.39 0.20 -0.12
N GLU A 73 -6.25 0.61 0.46
CA GLU A 73 -6.20 1.31 1.74
C GLU A 73 -6.92 2.68 1.64
N ALA A 74 -6.66 3.45 0.58
CA ALA A 74 -7.24 4.77 0.42
C ALA A 74 -8.77 4.71 0.22
N VAL A 75 -9.25 3.74 -0.55
CA VAL A 75 -10.69 3.52 -0.75
C VAL A 75 -11.35 3.01 0.53
N SER A 76 -10.72 2.08 1.25
CA SER A 76 -11.26 1.56 2.51
C SER A 76 -11.34 2.66 3.58
N GLY A 77 -10.32 3.50 3.70
CA GLY A 77 -10.35 4.69 4.55
C GLY A 77 -11.48 5.65 4.16
N THR A 78 -11.73 5.82 2.86
CA THR A 78 -12.86 6.65 2.38
C THR A 78 -14.21 6.04 2.76
N LEU A 79 -14.37 4.72 2.71
CA LEU A 79 -15.60 4.04 3.13
C LEU A 79 -15.84 4.18 4.64
N ASN A 80 -14.77 4.22 5.46
CA ASN A 80 -14.87 4.44 6.91
C ASN A 80 -15.38 5.84 7.27
N ASP A 81 -15.24 6.82 6.38
CA ASP A 81 -15.75 8.18 6.58
C ASP A 81 -17.24 8.33 6.24
N LEU A 82 -17.87 7.30 5.68
CA LEU A 82 -19.28 7.34 5.27
C LEU A 82 -20.21 7.11 6.45
N THR A 83 -21.32 7.87 6.47
CA THR A 83 -22.42 7.57 7.41
C THR A 83 -23.11 6.26 7.02
N PRO A 84 -23.84 5.60 7.94
CA PRO A 84 -24.60 4.39 7.63
C PRO A 84 -25.58 4.57 6.45
N GLU A 85 -26.14 5.75 6.28
CA GLU A 85 -27.02 6.09 5.15
C GLU A 85 -26.26 6.11 3.82
N GLN A 86 -25.05 6.69 3.82
CA GLN A 86 -24.18 6.74 2.64
C GLN A 86 -23.65 5.36 2.24
N ILE A 87 -23.32 4.50 3.23
CA ILE A 87 -22.93 3.10 2.97
C ILE A 87 -24.07 2.35 2.30
N LYS A 88 -25.31 2.48 2.80
CA LYS A 88 -26.49 1.86 2.17
C LYS A 88 -26.69 2.33 0.73
N MET A 89 -26.50 3.62 0.44
CA MET A 89 -26.58 4.15 -0.92
C MET A 89 -25.49 3.55 -1.84
N TYR A 90 -24.26 3.42 -1.34
CA TYR A 90 -23.16 2.79 -2.07
C TYR A 90 -23.45 1.32 -2.37
N ASP A 91 -23.86 0.53 -1.36
CA ASP A 91 -24.18 -0.89 -1.52
C ASP A 91 -25.29 -1.11 -2.56
N GLU A 92 -26.34 -0.29 -2.53
CA GLU A 92 -27.42 -0.32 -3.52
C GLU A 92 -26.94 0.04 -4.93
N ALA A 93 -25.99 0.96 -5.07
CA ALA A 93 -25.44 1.35 -6.37
C ALA A 93 -24.50 0.27 -6.95
N VAL A 94 -23.71 -0.40 -6.11
CA VAL A 94 -22.77 -1.45 -6.53
C VAL A 94 -23.48 -2.76 -6.88
N LYS A 95 -24.53 -3.14 -6.12
CA LYS A 95 -25.34 -4.35 -6.40
C LYS A 95 -26.07 -4.32 -7.75
N ARG A 96 -26.17 -3.17 -8.41
CA ARG A 96 -26.85 -2.98 -9.71
C ARG A 96 -25.91 -3.16 -10.91
N LYS A 97 -24.65 -3.55 -10.70
CA LYS A 97 -23.71 -3.97 -11.74
C LYS A 97 -23.51 -5.48 -11.68
#